data_AF-A0A4Q6C0W4-F1
#
_entry.id   AF-A0A4Q6C0W4-F1
#
_cell.length_a   1.000
_cell.length_b   1.000
_cell.length_c   1.000
_cell.angle_alpha   90.00
_cell.angle_beta   90.00
_cell.angle_gamma   90.00
#
_symmetry.space_group_name_H-M   'P 1'
#
loop_
_entity.id
_entity.type
_entity.pdbx_description
1 polymer ?
#
loop_
_entity_poly.entity_id
_entity_poly.type
_entity_poly.pdbx_seq_one_letter_code
_entity_poly.pdbx_strand_id
1 'polypeptide(L)'
;LARGAELAPFLLTLALVFLGYSGLCISVWPNIIPPGISIQEAAGPPQSLGFTLVGALLIIPVILMYTSLAYWVFRGKVRDGDGYH
;
A
#
# COMPACT_ATOMS: atom_id res chain seq x y z
N LEU A 1 -25.80 -13.12 10.61
CA LEU A 1 -25.25 -12.08 9.70
C LEU A 1 -24.02 -12.65 8.99
N ALA A 2 -23.96 -12.44 7.68
CA ALA A 2 -23.10 -13.01 6.61
C ALA A 2 -21.88 -13.88 6.99
N ARG A 3 -21.96 -15.16 6.63
CA ARG A 3 -20.94 -16.22 6.79
C ARG A 3 -19.85 -16.21 5.68
N GLY A 4 -19.48 -15.02 5.19
CA GLY A 4 -18.54 -14.85 4.07
C GLY A 4 -17.73 -13.55 4.08
N ALA A 5 -17.77 -12.81 5.19
CA ALA A 5 -17.22 -11.47 5.30
C ALA A 5 -15.85 -11.41 6.01
N GLU A 6 -15.00 -12.45 5.91
CA GLU A 6 -13.65 -12.38 6.50
C GLU A 6 -12.75 -11.39 5.74
N LEU A 7 -12.94 -11.25 4.42
CA LEU A 7 -12.15 -10.34 3.57
C LEU A 7 -12.71 -8.92 3.49
N ALA A 8 -14.03 -8.76 3.70
CA ALA A 8 -14.72 -7.48 3.58
C ALA A 8 -14.16 -6.38 4.51
N PRO A 9 -13.95 -6.60 5.83
CA PRO A 9 -13.43 -5.56 6.70
C PRO A 9 -12.01 -5.14 6.29
N PHE A 10 -11.16 -6.08 5.86
CA PHE A 10 -9.80 -5.79 5.39
C PHE A 10 -9.79 -4.92 4.12
N LEU A 11 -10.64 -5.25 3.13
CA LEU A 11 -10.74 -4.45 1.91
C LEU A 11 -11.32 -3.05 2.17
N LEU A 12 -12.30 -2.95 3.07
CA LEU A 12 -12.88 -1.65 3.44
C LEU A 12 -11.90 -0.76 4.19
N THR A 13 -11.09 -1.31 5.11
CA THR A 13 -10.05 -0.52 5.78
C THR A 13 -8.95 -0.11 4.81
N LEU A 14 -8.52 -1.01 3.91
CA LEU A 14 -7.56 -0.68 2.85
C LEU A 14 -8.08 0.48 1.97
N ALA A 15 -9.34 0.40 1.55
CA ALA A 15 -9.98 1.45 0.74
C ALA A 15 -10.10 2.77 1.50
N LEU A 16 -10.46 2.74 2.79
CA LEU A 16 -10.59 3.93 3.63
C LEU A 16 -9.23 4.62 3.83
N VAL A 17 -8.18 3.85 4.12
CA VAL A 17 -6.81 4.37 4.25
C VAL A 17 -6.34 4.96 2.92
N PHE A 18 -6.53 4.23 1.82
CA PHE A 18 -6.18 4.69 0.48
C PHE A 18 -6.88 6.02 0.11
N LEU A 19 -8.18 6.12 0.41
CA LEU A 19 -8.96 7.32 0.15
C LEU A 19 -8.51 8.50 1.03
N GLY A 20 -8.22 8.25 2.30
CA GLY A 20 -7.69 9.26 3.23
C GLY A 20 -6.35 9.84 2.76
N TYR A 21 -5.41 8.97 2.37
CA TYR A 21 -4.12 9.39 1.81
C TYR A 21 -4.28 10.14 0.49
N SER A 22 -5.14 9.64 -0.41
CA SER A 22 -5.40 10.32 -1.69
C SER A 22 -6.00 11.71 -1.48
N GLY A 23 -6.95 11.86 -0.56
CA GLY A 23 -7.52 13.15 -0.18
C GLY A 23 -6.48 14.12 0.37
N LEU A 24 -5.55 13.62 1.19
CA LEU A 24 -4.41 14.41 1.68
C LEU A 24 -3.50 14.86 0.54
N CYS A 25 -3.13 13.96 -0.37
CA CYS A 25 -2.30 14.29 -1.53
C CYS A 25 -2.94 15.35 -2.42
N ILE A 26 -4.26 15.25 -2.68
CA ILE A 26 -5.00 16.23 -3.50
C ILE A 26 -5.08 17.58 -2.78
N SER A 27 -5.28 17.58 -1.46
CA SER A 27 -5.37 18.83 -0.67
C SER A 27 -4.08 19.66 -0.69
N VAL A 28 -2.93 18.98 -0.73
CA VAL A 28 -1.60 19.61 -0.71
C VAL A 28 -1.12 19.96 -2.13
N TRP A 29 -1.74 19.41 -3.17
CA TRP A 29 -1.39 19.73 -4.55
C TRP A 29 -1.73 21.21 -4.90
N PRO A 30 -0.85 21.99 -5.56
CA PRO A 30 0.41 21.61 -6.21
C PRO A 30 1.68 21.79 -5.34
N ASN A 31 1.54 22.20 -4.07
CA ASN A 31 2.65 22.58 -3.19
C ASN A 31 2.88 21.51 -2.13
N ILE A 32 3.95 20.70 -2.25
CA ILE A 32 4.30 19.69 -1.24
C ILE A 32 4.52 20.32 0.16
N ILE A 33 5.08 21.53 0.22
CA ILE A 33 5.26 22.33 1.44
C ILE A 33 4.94 23.82 1.15
N PRO A 34 3.83 24.38 1.66
CA PRO A 34 3.56 25.83 1.61
C PRO A 34 4.59 26.55 2.51
N PRO A 35 5.33 27.59 2.07
CA PRO A 35 4.96 28.64 1.12
C PRO A 35 5.93 28.83 -0.08
N GLY A 36 6.69 27.81 -0.50
CA GLY A 36 7.69 28.06 -1.56
C GLY A 36 8.31 26.88 -2.28
N ILE A 37 7.81 25.64 -2.11
CA ILE A 37 8.32 24.51 -2.89
C ILE A 37 7.15 23.77 -3.54
N SER A 38 6.99 24.04 -4.84
CA SER A 38 6.12 23.26 -5.71
C SER A 38 6.70 21.86 -5.94
N ILE A 39 5.86 20.90 -6.35
CA ILE A 39 6.31 19.53 -6.70
C ILE A 39 7.44 19.55 -7.74
N GLN A 40 7.44 20.54 -8.63
CA GLN A 40 8.44 20.67 -9.70
C GLN A 40 9.79 21.19 -9.17
N GLU A 41 9.77 22.11 -8.21
CA GLU A 41 10.99 22.62 -7.57
C GLU A 41 11.58 21.61 -6.58
N ALA A 42 10.74 20.78 -5.95
CA ALA A 42 11.18 19.66 -5.12
C ALA A 42 11.67 18.45 -5.94
N ALA A 43 11.47 18.44 -7.27
CA ALA A 43 11.84 17.31 -8.11
C ALA A 43 13.37 17.19 -8.25
N GLY A 44 13.89 15.99 -8.03
CA GLY A 44 15.30 15.68 -8.30
C GLY A 44 15.65 15.68 -9.80
N PRO A 45 16.93 15.48 -10.15
CA PRO A 45 17.36 15.37 -11.54
C PRO A 45 16.58 14.30 -12.31
N PRO A 46 16.10 14.58 -13.54
CA PRO A 46 15.26 13.65 -14.32
C PRO A 46 15.86 12.25 -14.52
N GLN A 47 17.19 12.15 -14.63
CA GLN A 47 17.89 10.87 -14.77
C GLN A 47 17.78 10.00 -13.51
N SER A 48 17.86 10.60 -12.32
CA SER A 48 17.71 9.90 -11.04
C SER A 48 16.26 9.46 -10.81
N LEU A 49 15.29 10.32 -11.17
CA LEU A 49 13.87 9.98 -11.15
C LEU A 49 13.54 8.84 -12.11
N GLY A 50 14.12 8.84 -13.32
CA GLY A 50 13.96 7.76 -14.30
C GLY A 50 14.50 6.42 -13.79
N PHE A 51 15.69 6.41 -13.19
CA PHE A 51 16.23 5.21 -12.53
C PHE A 51 15.34 4.72 -11.40
N THR A 52 14.87 5.64 -10.54
CA THR A 52 13.96 5.32 -9.43
C THR A 52 12.64 4.75 -9.93
N LEU A 53 12.09 5.29 -11.03
CA LEU A 53 10.85 4.80 -11.64
C LEU A 53 11.00 3.36 -12.14
N VAL A 54 12.10 3.06 -12.84
CA VAL A 54 12.38 1.70 -13.33
C VAL A 54 12.57 0.74 -12.14
N GLY A 55 13.32 1.15 -11.12
CA GLY A 55 13.49 0.38 -9.89
C GLY A 55 12.16 0.12 -9.19
N ALA A 56 11.33 1.14 -9.02
CA ALA A 56 10.00 1.04 -8.41
C ALA A 56 9.08 0.12 -9.21
N LEU A 57 9.10 0.20 -10.54
CA LEU A 57 8.27 -0.65 -11.41
C LEU A 57 8.60 -2.13 -11.27
N LEU A 58 9.84 -2.49 -10.95
CA LEU A 58 10.24 -3.88 -10.71
C LEU A 58 10.03 -4.30 -9.25
N ILE A 59 10.39 -3.43 -8.30
CA ILE A 59 10.38 -3.74 -6.87
C ILE A 59 8.95 -3.80 -6.32
N ILE A 60 8.06 -2.88 -6.70
CA ILE A 60 6.68 -2.84 -6.20
C ILE A 60 5.93 -4.16 -6.51
N PRO A 61 5.94 -4.69 -7.75
CA PRO A 61 5.30 -5.98 -8.03
C PRO A 61 5.88 -7.13 -7.22
N VAL A 62 7.20 -7.17 -7.02
CA VAL A 62 7.85 -8.22 -6.21
C VAL A 62 7.37 -8.16 -4.75
N ILE A 63 7.33 -6.96 -4.17
CA ILE A 63 6.82 -6.76 -2.79
C ILE A 63 5.36 -7.20 -2.70
N LEU A 64 4.50 -6.80 -3.65
CA LEU A 64 3.09 -7.18 -3.67
C LEU A 64 2.91 -8.69 -3.83
N MET A 65 3.70 -9.34 -4.69
CA MET A 65 3.66 -10.78 -4.90
C MET A 65 4.07 -11.52 -3.63
N TYR A 66 5.20 -11.13 -3.02
CA TYR A 66 5.66 -11.73 -1.76
C TYR A 66 4.63 -11.56 -0.65
N THR A 67 4.07 -10.36 -0.49
CA THR A 67 3.05 -10.06 0.52
C THR A 67 1.81 -10.93 0.29
N SER A 68 1.34 -11.04 -0.95
CA SER A 68 0.17 -11.86 -1.31
C SER A 68 0.42 -13.35 -1.06
N LEU A 69 1.62 -13.84 -1.41
CA LEU A 69 2.04 -15.22 -1.14
C LEU A 69 2.13 -15.50 0.36
N ALA A 70 2.67 -14.57 1.16
CA ALA A 70 2.72 -14.71 2.61
C ALA A 70 1.31 -14.86 3.20
N TYR A 71 0.37 -14.00 2.79
CA TYR A 71 -1.04 -14.15 3.19
C TYR A 71 -1.63 -15.48 2.75
N TRP A 72 -1.29 -15.97 1.55
CA TRP A 72 -1.77 -17.25 1.05
C TRP A 72 -1.18 -18.44 1.84
N VAL A 73 0.11 -18.42 2.15
CA VAL A 73 0.79 -19.47 2.92
C VAL A 73 0.25 -19.54 4.35
N PHE A 74 0.04 -18.39 4.99
CA PHE A 74 -0.44 -18.31 6.39
C PHE A 74 -1.97 -18.25 6.53
N ARG A 75 -2.73 -18.51 5.46
CA ARG A 75 -4.20 -18.53 5.52
C ARG A 75 -4.79 -19.72 6.29
N GLY A 76 -3.94 -20.67 6.71
CA GLY A 76 -4.35 -21.83 7.49
C GLY A 76 -4.94 -21.40 8.83
N LYS A 77 -6.23 -21.68 9.05
CA LYS A 77 -6.89 -21.41 10.34
C LYS A 77 -6.30 -22.33 11.39
N VAL A 78 -5.73 -21.77 12.47
CA VAL A 78 -5.32 -22.55 13.64
C VAL A 78 -6.59 -23.17 14.23
N ARG A 79 -6.64 -24.51 14.30
CA ARG A 79 -7.76 -25.23 14.91
C ARG A 79 -7.51 -25.29 16.40
N ASP A 80 -8.46 -24.80 17.20
CA ASP A 80 -8.47 -25.02 18.65
C ASP A 80 -8.61 -26.53 18.89
N GLY A 81 -7.50 -27.21 19.18
CA GLY A 81 -7.44 -28.66 19.42
C GLY A 81 -6.15 -29.36 18.97
N ASP A 82 -5.30 -28.73 18.14
CA ASP A 82 -4.02 -29.32 17.70
C ASP A 82 -2.84 -29.07 18.68
N GLY A 83 -3.13 -28.52 19.86
CA GLY A 83 -2.18 -28.32 20.95
C GLY A 83 -2.66 -28.98 22.23
N TYR A 84 -2.01 -30.08 22.60
CA TYR A 84 -2.10 -30.82 23.87
C TYR A 84 -3.35 -31.68 24.12
N HIS A 85 -3.14 -33.01 24.06
CA HIS A 85 -3.74 -33.98 24.98
C HIS A 85 -2.78 -34.24 26.13
#